data_AF-A0A1I3Q641-F1
#
_entry.id   AF-A0A1I3Q641-F1
#
_cell.length_a   1.000
_cell.length_b   1.000
_cell.length_c   1.000
_cell.angle_alpha   90.00
_cell.angle_beta   90.00
_cell.angle_gamma   90.00
#
_symmetry.space_group_name_H-M   'P 1'
#
loop_
_entity.id
_entity.type
_entity.pdbx_description
1 polymer ?
#
loop_
_entity_poly.entity_id
_entity_poly.type
_entity_poly.pdbx_seq_one_letter_code
_entity_poly.pdbx_strand_id
1 'polypeptide(L)'
;MTEKNYAQSIAGDLFHMIKSAQEQGVSVDAGFRNQAMSSPSMSLTYMFLTKNDLLKVPALPAQVKKQVRRSNAMAVIELANAAGVKQTAGIHLIWSSAKACSKIESEAEMLDGIQIQGLAAFTAQIKSTLKNDIPRTMDQQVPPSAE
;
A
#
# COMPACT_ATOMS: atom_id res chain seq x y z
N MET A 1 -4.58 13.66 -13.81
CA MET A 1 -3.96 12.33 -13.67
C MET A 1 -5.06 11.29 -13.80
N THR A 2 -5.03 10.49 -14.87
CA THR A 2 -5.94 9.35 -15.06
C THR A 2 -5.48 8.16 -14.20
N GLU A 3 -6.40 7.30 -13.77
CA GLU A 3 -6.10 6.09 -12.97
C GLU A 3 -5.06 5.18 -13.66
N LYS A 4 -5.09 5.15 -15.00
CA LYS A 4 -4.14 4.39 -15.82
C LYS A 4 -2.68 4.84 -15.61
N ASN A 5 -2.43 6.14 -15.51
CA ASN A 5 -1.09 6.68 -15.29
C ASN A 5 -0.60 6.36 -13.86
N TYR A 6 -1.51 6.34 -12.89
CA TYR A 6 -1.16 5.99 -11.51
C TYR A 6 -0.85 4.50 -11.35
N ALA A 7 -1.64 3.61 -11.99
CA ALA A 7 -1.35 2.18 -12.01
C ALA A 7 0.01 1.86 -12.64
N GLN A 8 0.37 2.57 -13.72
CA GLN A 8 1.70 2.47 -14.34
C GLN A 8 2.81 2.89 -13.39
N SER A 9 2.65 4.03 -12.70
CA SER A 9 3.63 4.49 -11.70
C SER A 9 3.84 3.47 -10.59
N ILE A 10 2.76 2.93 -10.02
CA ILE A 10 2.84 1.94 -8.95
C ILE A 10 3.44 0.63 -9.44
N ALA A 11 3.12 0.20 -10.67
CA ALA A 11 3.75 -0.97 -11.27
C ALA A 11 5.27 -0.78 -11.40
N GLY A 12 5.72 0.40 -11.86
CA GLY A 12 7.13 0.76 -11.92
C GLY A 12 7.79 0.74 -10.55
N ASP A 13 7.18 1.39 -9.54
CA ASP A 13 7.72 1.43 -8.18
C ASP A 13 7.88 0.02 -7.58
N LEU A 14 6.85 -0.81 -7.68
CA LEU A 14 6.89 -2.16 -7.13
C LEU A 14 7.92 -3.04 -7.86
N PHE A 15 8.08 -2.87 -9.18
CA PHE A 15 9.09 -3.58 -9.96
C PHE A 15 10.51 -3.21 -9.48
N HIS A 16 10.79 -1.91 -9.35
CA HIS A 16 12.08 -1.44 -8.84
C HIS A 16 12.34 -1.91 -7.41
N MET A 17 11.32 -1.94 -6.54
CA MET A 17 11.47 -2.50 -5.19
C MET A 17 11.90 -3.97 -5.20
N ILE A 18 11.34 -4.79 -6.10
CA ILE A 18 11.76 -6.18 -6.26
C ILE A 18 13.22 -6.22 -6.72
N LYS A 19 13.60 -5.46 -7.75
CA LYS A 19 14.97 -5.46 -8.29
C LYS A 19 16.01 -5.00 -7.26
N SER A 20 15.75 -3.89 -6.59
CA SER A 20 16.65 -3.40 -5.53
C SER A 20 16.76 -4.38 -4.37
N ALA A 21 15.68 -5.06 -3.98
CA ALA A 21 15.74 -6.10 -2.95
C ALA A 21 16.59 -7.31 -3.40
N GLN A 22 16.45 -7.75 -4.67
CA GLN A 22 17.30 -8.81 -5.23
C GLN A 22 18.77 -8.43 -5.23
N GLU A 23 19.11 -7.20 -5.64
CA GLU A 23 20.47 -6.68 -5.66
C GLU A 23 21.09 -6.62 -4.25
N GLN A 24 20.26 -6.40 -3.23
CA GLN A 24 20.66 -6.42 -1.81
C GLN A 24 20.76 -7.84 -1.23
N GLY A 25 20.57 -8.89 -2.04
CA GLY A 25 20.63 -10.29 -1.61
C GLY A 25 19.39 -10.74 -0.81
N VAL A 26 18.29 -9.98 -0.85
CA VAL A 26 17.03 -10.37 -0.21
C VAL A 26 16.40 -11.51 -1.00
N SER A 27 15.95 -12.55 -0.30
CA SER A 27 15.18 -13.65 -0.89
C SER A 27 13.76 -13.19 -1.23
N VAL A 28 13.59 -12.49 -2.35
CA VAL A 28 12.31 -11.89 -2.75
C VAL A 28 11.18 -12.90 -2.95
N ASP A 29 11.52 -14.17 -3.21
CA ASP A 29 10.55 -15.25 -3.39
C ASP A 29 10.02 -15.83 -2.06
N ALA A 30 10.75 -15.61 -0.96
CA ALA A 30 10.28 -15.92 0.39
C ALA A 30 9.37 -14.81 0.96
N GLY A 31 9.22 -13.70 0.23
CA GLY A 31 8.55 -12.50 0.69
C GLY A 31 9.50 -11.50 1.34
N PHE A 32 9.15 -10.23 1.26
CA PHE A 32 9.94 -9.12 1.81
C PHE A 32 9.04 -7.92 2.10
N ARG A 33 9.59 -6.92 2.80
CA ARG A 33 8.87 -5.69 3.12
C ARG A 33 9.69 -4.49 2.66
N ASN A 34 9.02 -3.47 2.18
CA ASN A 34 9.62 -2.20 1.82
C ASN A 34 8.78 -1.06 2.42
N GLN A 35 9.39 -0.25 3.29
CA GLN A 35 8.73 0.92 3.87
C GLN A 35 8.89 2.09 2.90
N ALA A 36 7.80 2.46 2.22
CA ALA A 36 7.80 3.51 1.22
C ALA A 36 7.76 4.92 1.84
N MET A 37 7.12 5.06 3.00
CA MET A 37 7.02 6.33 3.72
C MET A 37 6.88 6.08 5.22
N SER A 38 7.51 6.94 6.02
CA SER A 38 7.29 6.97 7.46
C SER A 38 7.35 8.42 7.95
N SER A 39 6.32 8.81 8.70
CA SER A 39 6.21 10.05 9.46
C SER A 39 5.82 9.73 10.90
N PRO A 40 5.80 10.73 11.81
CA PRO A 40 5.26 10.55 13.15
C PRO A 40 3.80 10.11 13.16
N SER A 41 2.98 10.63 12.24
CA SER A 41 1.53 10.34 12.17
C SER A 41 1.18 9.10 11.34
N MET A 42 2.03 8.66 10.42
CA MET A 42 1.68 7.63 9.43
C MET A 42 2.89 6.78 9.02
N SER A 43 2.67 5.51 8.66
CA SER A 43 3.58 4.74 7.81
C SER A 43 2.84 4.10 6.65
N LEU A 44 3.55 3.99 5.53
CA LEU A 44 3.15 3.20 4.37
C LEU A 44 4.21 2.13 4.11
N THR A 45 3.78 0.88 4.16
CA THR A 45 4.65 -0.27 3.91
C THR A 45 4.06 -1.15 2.81
N TYR A 46 4.88 -1.52 1.83
CA TYR A 46 4.56 -2.57 0.88
C TYR A 46 5.10 -3.90 1.39
N MET A 47 4.21 -4.89 1.50
CA MET A 47 4.54 -6.25 1.92
C MET A 47 4.37 -7.20 0.75
N PHE A 48 5.47 -7.77 0.28
CA PHE A 48 5.47 -8.82 -0.71
C PHE A 48 5.38 -10.16 0.00
N LEU A 49 4.32 -10.91 -0.28
CA LEU A 49 3.98 -12.15 0.43
C LEU A 49 3.65 -13.26 -0.55
N THR A 50 4.02 -14.48 -0.17
CA THR A 50 3.61 -15.67 -0.91
C THR A 50 2.12 -15.95 -0.69
N LYS A 51 1.52 -16.75 -1.58
CA LYS A 51 0.17 -17.28 -1.37
C LYS A 51 0.02 -17.93 0.00
N ASN A 52 1.01 -18.74 0.39
CA ASN A 52 0.96 -19.54 1.60
C ASN A 52 0.95 -18.66 2.84
N ASP A 53 1.71 -17.56 2.84
CA ASP A 53 1.75 -16.62 3.97
C ASP A 53 0.43 -15.86 4.11
N LEU A 54 -0.15 -15.42 2.99
CA LEU A 54 -1.44 -14.74 3.01
C LEU A 54 -2.58 -15.65 3.45
N LEU A 55 -2.59 -16.92 3.04
CA LEU A 55 -3.64 -17.86 3.44
C LEU A 55 -3.60 -18.24 4.93
N LYS A 56 -2.46 -18.01 5.60
CA LYS A 56 -2.33 -18.18 7.06
C LYS A 56 -2.88 -16.99 7.85
N VAL A 57 -3.17 -15.85 7.21
CA VAL A 57 -3.73 -14.68 7.89
C VAL A 57 -5.15 -15.01 8.37
N PRO A 58 -5.41 -14.96 9.69
CA PRO A 58 -6.75 -15.17 10.23
C PRO A 58 -7.72 -14.14 9.66
N ALA A 59 -8.95 -14.57 9.37
CA ALA A 59 -10.02 -13.69 8.85
C ALA A 59 -9.73 -12.97 7.52
N LEU A 60 -8.80 -13.47 6.68
CA LEU A 60 -8.62 -12.90 5.33
C LEU A 60 -9.95 -12.99 4.53
N PRO A 61 -10.48 -11.89 3.97
CA PRO A 61 -11.76 -11.89 3.28
C PRO A 61 -11.79 -12.87 2.11
N ALA A 62 -12.93 -13.55 1.89
CA ALA A 62 -13.08 -14.56 0.85
C ALA A 62 -12.81 -14.01 -0.56
N GLN A 63 -13.18 -12.76 -0.82
CA GLN A 63 -12.90 -12.10 -2.09
C GLN A 63 -11.40 -11.91 -2.33
N VAL A 64 -10.65 -11.52 -1.30
CA VAL A 64 -9.19 -11.38 -1.36
C VAL A 64 -8.54 -12.75 -1.57
N LYS A 65 -8.98 -13.79 -0.83
CA LYS A 65 -8.49 -15.18 -1.01
C LYS A 65 -8.55 -15.67 -2.46
N LYS A 66 -9.58 -15.28 -3.23
CA LYS A 66 -9.74 -15.65 -4.65
C LYS A 66 -8.77 -14.91 -5.58
N GLN A 67 -8.28 -13.75 -5.17
CA GLN A 67 -7.36 -12.91 -5.95
C GLN A 67 -5.88 -13.22 -5.66
N VAL A 68 -5.57 -13.79 -4.48
CA VAL A 68 -4.21 -14.15 -4.11
C VAL A 68 -3.64 -15.21 -5.05
N ARG A 69 -2.48 -14.90 -5.64
CA ARG A 69 -1.70 -15.78 -6.52
C ARG A 69 -0.36 -16.13 -5.88
N ARG A 70 0.59 -16.66 -6.64
CA ARG A 70 1.89 -17.14 -6.14
C ARG A 70 2.63 -16.06 -5.37
N SER A 71 2.76 -14.88 -5.97
CA SER A 71 3.36 -13.70 -5.38
C SER A 71 2.37 -12.55 -5.35
N ASN A 72 2.37 -11.77 -4.28
CA ASN A 72 1.37 -10.74 -4.02
C ASN A 72 2.03 -9.55 -3.33
N ALA A 73 1.53 -8.35 -3.58
CA ALA A 73 1.94 -7.15 -2.83
C ALA A 73 0.73 -6.56 -2.12
N MET A 74 0.87 -6.38 -0.81
CA MET A 74 -0.09 -5.70 0.05
C MET A 74 0.44 -4.31 0.38
N ALA A 75 -0.39 -3.27 0.24
CA ALA A 75 -0.10 -1.96 0.79
C ALA A 75 -0.73 -1.86 2.19
N VAL A 76 0.10 -1.54 3.18
CA VAL A 76 -0.29 -1.40 4.58
C VAL A 76 -0.15 0.04 4.99
N ILE A 77 -1.24 0.61 5.48
CA ILE A 77 -1.30 1.96 6.04
C ILE A 77 -1.42 1.82 7.55
N GLU A 78 -0.52 2.47 8.28
CA GLU A 78 -0.58 2.57 9.73
C GLU A 78 -0.67 4.03 10.13
N LEU A 79 -1.50 4.33 11.13
CA LEU A 79 -1.70 5.67 11.66
C LEU A 79 -1.42 5.69 13.15
N ALA A 80 -0.75 6.74 13.62
CA ALA A 80 -0.53 6.95 15.04
C ALA A 80 -1.83 7.39 15.71
N ASN A 81 -2.15 6.79 16.86
CA ASN A 81 -3.20 7.29 17.73
C ASN A 81 -2.71 8.49 18.57
N ALA A 82 -3.57 9.03 19.43
CA ALA A 82 -3.23 10.18 20.30
C ALA A 82 -2.04 9.93 21.25
N ALA A 83 -1.71 8.68 21.54
CA ALA A 83 -0.55 8.29 22.35
C ALA A 83 0.72 8.04 21.49
N GLY A 84 0.67 8.31 20.18
CA GLY A 84 1.78 8.07 19.25
C GLY A 84 1.96 6.61 18.83
N VAL A 85 1.06 5.71 19.24
CA VAL A 85 1.15 4.28 18.90
C VAL A 85 0.55 4.05 17.52
N LYS A 86 1.35 3.51 16.59
CA LYS A 86 0.90 3.18 15.24
C LYS A 86 -0.01 1.95 15.24
N GLN A 87 -1.17 2.08 14.62
CA GLN A 87 -2.14 1.01 14.42
C GLN A 87 -2.45 0.86 12.94
N THR A 88 -2.65 -0.38 12.49
CA THR A 88 -3.03 -0.64 11.10
C THR A 88 -4.40 -0.05 10.79
N ALA A 89 -4.43 0.95 9.93
CA ALA A 89 -5.65 1.59 9.46
C ALA A 89 -6.21 0.92 8.20
N GLY A 90 -5.35 0.28 7.39
CA GLY A 90 -5.78 -0.38 6.17
C GLY A 90 -4.74 -1.34 5.61
N ILE A 91 -5.22 -2.41 5.01
CA ILE A 91 -4.42 -3.40 4.29
C ILE A 91 -5.11 -3.66 2.94
N HIS A 92 -4.40 -3.44 1.84
CA HIS A 92 -4.95 -3.52 0.48
C HIS A 92 -4.11 -4.44 -0.39
N LEU A 93 -4.73 -5.43 -1.04
CA LEU A 93 -4.06 -6.22 -2.08
C LEU A 93 -3.97 -5.36 -3.35
N ILE A 94 -2.76 -4.93 -3.72
CA ILE A 94 -2.56 -4.02 -4.86
C ILE A 94 -1.91 -4.69 -6.07
N TRP A 95 -1.32 -5.87 -5.88
CA TRP A 95 -0.71 -6.65 -6.97
C TRP A 95 -0.78 -8.15 -6.68
N SER A 96 -0.99 -8.96 -7.71
CA SER A 96 -0.88 -10.41 -7.64
C SER A 96 -0.36 -11.00 -8.95
N SER A 97 0.49 -12.03 -8.87
CA SER A 97 1.02 -12.72 -10.05
C SER A 97 1.14 -14.23 -9.83
N ALA A 98 0.99 -14.98 -10.92
CA ALA A 98 1.26 -16.42 -10.95
C ALA A 98 2.77 -16.72 -10.98
N LYS A 99 3.60 -15.74 -11.35
CA LYS A 99 5.06 -15.83 -11.31
C LYS A 99 5.58 -15.54 -9.90
N ALA A 100 6.78 -16.03 -9.61
CA ALA A 100 7.52 -15.63 -8.43
C ALA A 100 8.04 -14.19 -8.61
N CYS A 101 8.34 -13.48 -7.52
CA CYS A 101 8.87 -12.11 -7.59
C CYS A 101 10.17 -12.07 -8.40
N SER A 102 11.05 -13.07 -8.23
CA SER A 102 12.32 -13.17 -8.95
C SER A 102 12.18 -13.34 -10.47
N LYS A 103 10.99 -13.77 -10.93
CA LYS A 103 10.68 -14.07 -12.34
C LYS A 103 9.88 -12.98 -13.03
N ILE A 104 9.69 -11.83 -12.38
CA ILE A 104 9.11 -10.65 -13.04
C ILE A 104 10.23 -9.94 -13.80
N GLU A 105 10.05 -9.81 -15.12
CA GLU A 105 11.11 -9.34 -16.02
C GLU A 105 10.93 -7.89 -16.47
N SER A 106 9.72 -7.32 -16.34
CA SER A 106 9.45 -5.93 -16.74
C SER A 106 8.35 -5.25 -15.93
N GLU A 107 8.30 -3.92 -16.01
CA GLU A 107 7.19 -3.11 -15.47
C GLU A 107 5.85 -3.42 -16.15
N ALA A 108 5.86 -3.80 -17.43
CA ALA A 108 4.66 -4.19 -18.15
C ALA A 108 4.04 -5.47 -17.55
N GLU A 109 4.87 -6.47 -17.26
CA GLU A 109 4.41 -7.67 -16.54
C GLU A 109 3.92 -7.35 -15.12
N MET A 110 4.54 -6.35 -14.48
CA MET A 110 4.09 -5.88 -13.18
C MET A 110 2.71 -5.23 -13.26
N LEU A 111 2.48 -4.40 -14.28
CA LEU A 111 1.24 -3.70 -14.54
C LEU A 111 0.07 -4.68 -14.78
N ASP A 112 0.30 -5.77 -15.50
CA ASP A 112 -0.72 -6.80 -15.76
C ASP A 112 -1.22 -7.48 -14.47
N GLY A 113 -0.40 -7.49 -13.40
CA GLY A 113 -0.76 -8.04 -12.10
C GLY A 113 -1.46 -7.07 -11.14
N ILE A 114 -1.55 -5.78 -11.49
CA ILE A 114 -2.15 -4.75 -10.63
C ILE A 114 -3.62 -5.06 -10.35
N GLN A 115 -3.98 -5.03 -9.08
CA GLN A 115 -5.36 -5.19 -8.62
C GLN A 115 -6.04 -3.82 -8.59
N ILE A 116 -6.66 -3.42 -9.70
CA ILE A 116 -7.24 -2.07 -9.89
C ILE A 116 -8.19 -1.68 -8.74
N GLN A 117 -9.07 -2.58 -8.30
CA GLN A 117 -10.00 -2.29 -7.19
C GLN A 117 -9.27 -2.07 -5.86
N GLY A 118 -8.26 -2.90 -5.56
CA GLY A 118 -7.45 -2.75 -4.35
C GLY A 118 -6.59 -1.50 -4.38
N LEU A 119 -6.04 -1.15 -5.55
CA LEU A 119 -5.28 0.08 -5.75
C LEU A 119 -6.17 1.33 -5.60
N ALA A 120 -7.40 1.29 -6.11
CA ALA A 120 -8.37 2.37 -5.96
C ALA A 120 -8.76 2.55 -4.47
N ALA A 121 -9.05 1.46 -3.76
CA ALA A 121 -9.38 1.50 -2.33
C ALA A 121 -8.22 2.04 -1.49
N PHE A 122 -7.00 1.58 -1.77
CA PHE A 122 -5.77 2.10 -1.17
C PHE A 122 -5.61 3.61 -1.38
N THR A 123 -5.75 4.06 -2.62
CA THR A 123 -5.62 5.48 -2.98
C THR A 123 -6.68 6.34 -2.31
N ALA A 124 -7.92 5.85 -2.26
CA ALA A 124 -9.01 6.53 -1.58
C ALA A 124 -8.73 6.68 -0.09
N GLN A 125 -8.20 5.63 0.55
CA GLN A 125 -7.84 5.69 1.97
C GLN A 125 -6.69 6.67 2.23
N ILE A 126 -5.61 6.65 1.45
CA ILE A 126 -4.53 7.64 1.59
C ILE A 126 -5.06 9.06 1.48
N LYS A 127 -5.88 9.35 0.45
CA LYS A 127 -6.49 10.67 0.27
C LYS A 127 -7.35 11.07 1.47
N SER A 128 -8.12 10.14 2.02
CA SER A 128 -8.95 10.42 3.20
C SER A 128 -8.09 10.70 4.43
N THR A 129 -7.03 9.92 4.66
CA THR A 129 -6.10 10.12 5.77
C THR A 129 -5.44 11.48 5.67
N LEU A 130 -4.84 11.82 4.52
CA LEU A 130 -4.12 13.08 4.33
C LEU A 130 -5.04 14.30 4.46
N LYS A 131 -6.30 14.22 4.01
CA LYS A 131 -7.28 15.29 4.22
C LYS A 131 -7.61 15.53 5.69
N ASN A 132 -7.64 14.46 6.50
CA ASN A 132 -7.97 14.54 7.91
C ASN A 132 -6.76 14.98 8.77
N ASP A 133 -5.53 14.84 8.25
CA ASP A 133 -4.28 15.28 8.90
C ASP A 133 -3.99 16.78 8.67
N ILE A 134 -4.76 17.47 7.81
CA ILE A 134 -4.71 18.93 7.71
C ILE A 134 -5.40 19.49 8.96
N PRO A 135 -4.68 20.16 9.87
CA PRO A 135 -5.32 20.80 11.01
C PRO A 135 -6.36 21.79 10.47
N ARG A 136 -7.61 21.65 10.94
CA ARG A 136 -8.65 22.68 10.78
C ARG A 136 -8.20 23.94 11.52
N THR A 137 -7.27 24.69 10.96
CA THR A 137 -6.83 25.99 11.48
C THR A 137 -7.52 27.11 10.73
N MET A 138 -8.81 26.98 10.45
CA MET A 138 -9.66 28.05 9.91
C MET A 138 -11.09 27.77 10.34
N ASP A 139 -11.49 28.20 11.55
CA ASP A 139 -12.89 28.55 11.86
C ASP A 139 -13.14 29.09 13.29
N GLN A 140 -12.15 29.68 13.98
CA GLN A 140 -12.43 30.42 15.22
C GLN A 140 -11.51 31.63 15.38
N GLN A 141 -11.84 32.74 14.71
CA GLN A 141 -11.59 34.10 15.22
C GLN A 141 -12.27 35.14 14.32
N VAL A 142 -13.56 35.34 14.51
CA VAL A 142 -14.17 36.68 14.41
C VAL A 142 -15.12 36.81 15.60
N PRO A 143 -14.72 37.48 16.70
CA PRO A 143 -15.74 38.01 17.60
C PRO A 143 -16.43 39.18 16.89
N PRO A 144 -17.77 39.23 16.84
CA PRO A 144 -18.45 40.48 16.55
C PRO A 144 -18.25 41.37 17.78
N SER A 145 -17.37 42.36 17.67
CA SER A 145 -17.43 43.50 18.58
C SER A 145 -18.69 44.28 18.22
N ALA A 146 -19.70 44.09 19.04
CA ALA A 146 -20.86 44.94 19.15
C ALA A 146 -20.51 46.19 19.98
N GLU A 147 -21.21 47.28 19.63
CA GLU A 147 -21.28 48.62 20.25
C GLU A 147 -20.15 49.62 19.96
#